data_AF-U1PFW7-F1
#
_entry.id   AF-U1PFW7-F1
#
_cell.length_a   1.000
_cell.length_b   1.000
_cell.length_c   1.000
_cell.angle_alpha   90.00
_cell.angle_beta   90.00
_cell.angle_gamma   90.00
#
_symmetry.space_group_name_H-M   'P 1'
#
loop_
_entity.id
_entity.type
_entity.pdbx_description
1 polymer ?
#
loop_
_entity_poly.entity_id
_entity_poly.type
_entity_poly.pdbx_seq_one_letter_code
_entity_poly.pdbx_strand_id
1 'polypeptide(L)' 'MIEAVWNSDAVVAMTTMQDLLGLGSETRFNRPGTATGNWRWRATADAFDPDIAERLRRVTDRMIR' A
#
# COMPACT_ATOMS: atom_id res chain seq x y z
N MET A 1 9.61 -2.61 3.59
CA MET A 1 8.51 -2.59 4.58
C MET A 1 7.43 -3.62 4.30
N ILE A 2 6.82 -3.65 3.09
CA ILE A 2 5.75 -4.62 2.75
C ILE A 2 6.15 -6.07 3.06
N GLU A 3 7.33 -6.53 2.61
CA GLU A 3 7.78 -7.92 2.84
C GLU A 3 7.92 -8.27 4.33
N ALA A 4 8.32 -7.32 5.18
CA ALA A 4 8.46 -7.54 6.61
C ALA A 4 7.10 -7.74 7.29
N VAL A 5 6.07 -7.01 6.84
CA VAL A 5 4.68 -7.19 7.32
C VAL A 5 4.15 -8.56 6.90
N TRP A 6 4.41 -8.98 5.66
CA TRP A 6 4.00 -10.29 5.12
C TRP A 6 4.72 -11.47 5.77
N ASN A 7 5.93 -11.27 6.29
CA ASN A 7 6.70 -12.31 6.98
C ASN A 7 6.46 -12.36 8.50
N SER A 8 5.58 -11.51 9.03
CA SER A 8 5.26 -11.51 10.46
C SER A 8 4.33 -12.69 10.82
N ASP A 9 4.25 -13.04 12.11
CA ASP A 9 3.31 -14.06 12.61
C ASP A 9 1.84 -13.56 12.67
N ALA A 10 1.55 -12.39 12.10
CA ALA A 10 0.19 -11.87 12.06
C ALA A 10 -0.69 -12.70 11.11
N VAL A 11 -1.89 -13.06 11.57
CA VAL A 11 -2.88 -13.80 10.76
C VAL A 11 -3.35 -12.96 9.56
N VAL A 12 -3.31 -11.63 9.68
CA VAL A 12 -3.73 -10.71 8.63
C VAL A 12 -2.66 -9.65 8.43
N ALA A 13 -2.15 -9.55 7.21
CA ALA A 13 -1.23 -8.52 6.75
C ALA A 13 -1.97 -7.54 5.82
N MET A 14 -1.73 -6.24 5.99
CA MET A 14 -2.30 -5.20 5.14
C MET A 14 -1.24 -4.15 4.81
N THR A 15 -1.38 -3.51 3.65
CA THR A 15 -0.59 -2.34 3.25
C THR A 15 -1.52 -1.29 2.64
N THR A 16 -1.07 -0.04 2.56
CA THR A 16 -1.85 1.01 1.91
C THR A 16 -1.67 0.95 0.40
N MET A 17 -2.64 1.47 -0.35
CA MET A 17 -2.48 1.61 -1.79
C MET A 17 -1.31 2.52 -2.15
N GLN A 18 -1.06 3.56 -1.35
CA GLN A 18 0.08 4.46 -1.55
C GLN A 18 1.43 3.73 -1.45
N ASP A 19 1.60 2.87 -0.44
CA ASP A 19 2.80 2.05 -0.28
C ASP A 19 2.95 1.03 -1.42
N LEU A 20 1.84 0.40 -1.83
CA LEU A 20 1.82 -0.57 -2.92
C LEU A 20 2.22 0.08 -4.25
N LEU A 21 1.78 1.32 -4.49
CA LEU A 21 2.10 2.13 -5.67
C LEU A 21 3.46 2.86 -5.55
N GLY A 22 4.13 2.81 -4.39
CA GLY A 22 5.43 3.45 -4.18
C GLY A 22 5.38 4.98 -4.14
N LEU A 23 4.25 5.56 -3.71
CA LEU A 23 4.00 7.00 -3.71
C LEU A 23 4.56 7.69 -2.46
N GLY A 24 4.84 8.99 -2.56
CA GLY A 24 5.42 9.79 -1.49
C GLY A 24 4.38 10.48 -0.60
N SER A 25 4.86 11.35 0.27
CA SER A 25 4.06 12.06 1.28
C SER A 25 2.94 12.95 0.72
N GLU A 26 3.04 13.36 -0.55
CA GLU A 26 2.03 14.09 -1.30
C GLU A 26 0.71 13.32 -1.43
N THR A 27 0.76 12.00 -1.24
CA THR A 27 -0.40 11.10 -1.32
C THR A 27 -0.99 10.73 0.04
N ARG A 28 -0.50 11.35 1.11
CA ARG A 28 -0.98 11.09 2.48
C ARG A 28 -2.49 11.31 2.57
N PHE A 29 -3.20 10.28 3.00
CA PHE A 29 -4.67 10.30 3.07
C PHE A 29 -5.19 11.28 4.13
N ASN A 30 -4.56 11.37 5.29
CA ASN A 30 -4.96 12.27 6.37
C ASN A 30 -3.75 12.73 7.20
N ARG A 31 -3.77 13.99 7.65
CA ARG A 31 -2.89 14.55 8.68
C ARG A 31 -3.74 14.99 9.88
N PRO A 32 -3.79 14.18 10.96
CA PRO A 32 -4.50 14.57 12.18
C PRO A 32 -4.10 15.97 12.67
N GLY A 33 -5.07 16.73 13.17
CA GLY A 33 -4.86 18.11 13.61
C GLY A 33 -4.87 19.17 12.50
N THR A 34 -5.16 18.80 11.24
CA THR A 34 -5.37 19.78 10.15
C THR A 34 -6.83 19.80 9.69
N ALA A 35 -7.35 21.02 9.49
CA ALA A 35 -8.75 21.22 9.12
C ALA A 35 -9.02 21.00 7.62
N THR A 36 -8.00 21.17 6.76
CA THR A 36 -8.17 21.15 5.30
C THR A 36 -7.11 20.29 4.62
N GLY A 37 -7.38 19.86 3.39
CA GLY A 37 -6.43 19.10 2.56
C GLY A 37 -6.44 17.58 2.75
N ASN A 38 -7.13 17.05 3.76
CA ASN A 38 -7.24 15.62 4.04
C ASN A 38 -8.34 14.94 3.20
N TRP A 39 -8.28 13.60 3.14
CA TRP A 39 -9.31 12.72 2.56
C TRP A 39 -9.53 12.90 1.06
N ARG A 40 -8.58 13.53 0.36
CA ARG A 40 -8.69 13.89 -1.05
C ARG A 40 -7.96 12.94 -2.00
N TRP A 41 -7.05 12.12 -1.48
CA TRP A 41 -6.25 11.24 -2.33
C TRP A 41 -7.14 10.23 -3.05
N ARG A 42 -6.86 10.05 -4.35
CA ARG A 42 -7.52 9.11 -5.24
C ARG A 42 -6.47 8.50 -6.16
N ALA A 43 -6.57 7.21 -6.40
CA ALA A 43 -5.82 6.57 -7.48
C ALA A 43 -6.46 6.92 -8.83
N THR A 44 -5.63 7.06 -9.86
CA THR A 44 -6.07 7.08 -11.25
C THR A 44 -6.04 5.65 -11.80
N ALA A 45 -6.79 5.38 -12.88
CA ALA A 45 -6.74 4.08 -13.52
C ALA A 45 -5.32 3.74 -14.00
N ASP A 46 -4.61 4.72 -14.56
CA ASP A 46 -3.25 4.57 -15.08
C ASP A 46 -2.19 4.29 -14.01
N ALA A 47 -2.53 4.48 -12.73
CA ALA A 47 -1.62 4.10 -11.64
C ALA A 47 -1.56 2.57 -11.44
N PHE A 48 -2.50 1.81 -12.00
CA PHE A 48 -2.57 0.36 -11.84
C PHE A 48 -1.94 -0.36 -13.02
N ASP A 49 -0.77 -0.92 -12.78
CA ASP A 49 -0.05 -1.79 -13.71
C ASP A 49 -0.13 -3.26 -13.24
N PRO A 50 -0.32 -4.25 -14.14
CA PRO A 50 -0.33 -5.66 -13.79
C PRO A 50 0.90 -6.13 -12.99
N ASP A 51 2.08 -5.54 -13.21
CA ASP A 51 3.32 -5.89 -12.52
C ASP A 51 3.26 -5.56 -11.02
N ILE A 52 2.47 -4.56 -10.62
CA ILE A 52 2.26 -4.19 -9.21
C ILE A 52 1.50 -5.31 -8.49
N ALA A 53 0.43 -5.81 -9.11
CA ALA A 53 -0.35 -6.93 -8.57
C ALA A 53 0.50 -8.20 -8.53
N GLU A 54 1.25 -8.47 -9.59
CA GLU A 54 2.14 -9.63 -9.68
C GLU A 54 3.27 -9.57 -8.63
N ARG A 55 3.84 -8.38 -8.36
CA ARG A 55 4.80 -8.20 -7.26
C ARG A 55 4.19 -8.56 -5.90
N LEU A 56 2.98 -8.08 -5.62
CA LEU A 56 2.29 -8.39 -4.37
C LEU A 56 1.97 -9.89 -4.25
N ARG A 57 1.54 -10.51 -5.36
CA ARG A 57 1.32 -11.96 -5.44
C ARG A 57 2.58 -12.73 -5.10
N ARG A 58 3.73 -12.40 -5.72
CA ARG A 58 5.01 -13.07 -5.42
C ARG A 58 5.43 -12.96 -3.96
N VAL A 59 5.28 -11.78 -3.35
CA VAL A 59 5.59 -11.60 -1.92
C VAL A 59 4.65 -12.44 -1.07
N THR A 60 3.37 -12.51 -1.44
CA THR A 60 2.36 -13.33 -0.78
C THR A 60 2.70 -14.82 -0.89
N ASP A 61 2.90 -15.33 -2.09
CA ASP A 61 3.20 -16.76 -2.33
C ASP A 61 4.49 -17.22 -1.64
N ARG A 62 5.50 -16.36 -1.55
CA ARG A 62 6.77 -16.69 -0.88
C ARG A 62 6.63 -16.81 0.64
N MET A 63 5.66 -16.09 1.24
CA MET A 63 5.53 -15.95 2.69
C MET A 63 4.30 -16.66 3.27
N ILE A 64 3.37 -17.11 2.42
CA ILE A 64 2.36 -18.09 2.79
C ILE A 64 3.10 -19.39 3.10
N ARG A 65 3.08 -19.77 4.38
CA ARG A 65 3.55 -21.07 4.86
C ARG A 65 2.47 -22.13 4.71
#